data_AF-A0AB74HNN1-F1
#
_entry.id   AF-A0AB74HNN1-F1
#
_cell.length_a   1.000
_cell.length_b   1.000
_cell.length_c   1.000
_cell.angle_alpha   90.00
_cell.angle_beta   90.00
_cell.angle_gamma   90.00
#
_symmetry.space_group_name_H-M   'P 1'
#
loop_
_entity.id
_entity.type
_entity.pdbx_description
1 polymer ?
#
loop_
_entity_poly.entity_id
_entity_poly.type
_entity_poly.pdbx_seq_one_letter_code
_entity_poly.pdbx_strand_id
1 'polypeptide(L)'
;MFKRKLIWSLVICIAIVVIFSGIGSYFYERHQLKRYLADNDFHAYEYHKTDDATLALFTNKDGTMLGLAEMSVDGYGYGTIETLDVDPFDYIYSSDESNNYLGIRLNKQPQNVAYLRIIGDRIQEQHILNRTEDSDYADTHIIELRNRPTSDWILQTLDQNEQVLDSIDL
;
A
#
# COMPACT_ATOMS: atom_id res chain seq x y z
N MET A 1 0.61 -50.06 2.72
CA MET A 1 0.32 -49.15 1.58
C MET A 1 -0.86 -48.20 1.81
N PHE A 2 -1.92 -48.60 2.54
CA PHE A 2 -3.11 -47.76 2.78
C PHE A 2 -2.88 -46.48 3.60
N LYS A 3 -2.07 -46.55 4.66
CA LYS A 3 -1.79 -45.39 5.54
C LYS A 3 -1.15 -44.20 4.83
N ARG A 4 -0.31 -44.45 3.81
CA ARG A 4 0.40 -43.41 3.07
C ARG A 4 -0.53 -42.62 2.13
N LYS A 5 -1.51 -43.28 1.50
CA LYS A 5 -2.52 -42.61 0.66
C LYS A 5 -3.47 -41.75 1.49
N LEU A 6 -3.87 -42.21 2.67
CA LEU A 6 -4.77 -41.48 3.57
C LEU A 6 -4.11 -40.20 4.13
N ILE A 7 -2.82 -40.25 4.48
CA ILE A 7 -2.05 -39.08 4.93
C ILE A 7 -1.96 -38.03 3.81
N TRP A 8 -1.68 -38.45 2.57
CA TRP A 8 -1.61 -37.53 1.41
C TRP A 8 -2.96 -36.86 1.12
N SER A 9 -4.07 -37.59 1.20
CA SER A 9 -5.41 -37.02 1.04
C SER A 9 -5.74 -35.99 2.13
N LEU A 10 -5.34 -36.24 3.38
CA LEU A 10 -5.59 -35.31 4.49
C LEU A 10 -4.77 -34.01 4.33
N VAL A 11 -3.51 -34.12 3.92
CA VAL A 11 -2.63 -32.95 3.65
C VAL A 11 -3.20 -32.10 2.52
N ILE A 12 -3.74 -32.72 1.46
CA ILE A 12 -4.38 -32.00 0.35
C ILE A 12 -5.64 -31.26 0.82
N CYS A 13 -6.50 -31.90 1.63
CA CYS A 13 -7.69 -31.23 2.17
C CYS A 13 -7.34 -30.06 3.08
N ILE A 14 -6.32 -30.21 3.95
CA ILE A 14 -5.86 -29.12 4.82
C ILE A 14 -5.30 -27.97 3.97
N ALA A 15 -4.47 -28.27 2.96
CA ALA A 15 -3.94 -27.26 2.06
C ALA A 15 -5.06 -26.49 1.32
N ILE A 16 -6.09 -27.19 0.83
CA ILE A 16 -7.25 -26.56 0.19
C ILE A 16 -7.97 -25.64 1.18
N VAL A 17 -8.27 -26.11 2.40
CA VAL A 17 -8.97 -25.30 3.40
C VAL A 17 -8.17 -24.06 3.78
N VAL A 18 -6.86 -24.17 3.97
CA VAL A 18 -5.97 -23.05 4.31
C VAL A 18 -5.91 -22.01 3.17
N ILE A 19 -5.83 -22.47 1.92
CA ILE A 19 -5.84 -21.59 0.74
C ILE A 19 -7.19 -20.84 0.64
N PHE A 20 -8.31 -21.55 0.81
CA PHE A 20 -9.64 -20.92 0.73
C PHE A 20 -9.94 -20.00 1.90
N SER A 21 -9.44 -20.29 3.11
CA SER A 21 -9.64 -19.41 4.26
C SER A 21 -8.89 -18.09 4.12
N GLY A 22 -7.64 -18.11 3.64
CA GLY A 22 -6.84 -16.89 3.45
C GLY A 22 -7.33 -16.01 2.29
N ILE A 23 -7.75 -16.64 1.18
CA ILE A 23 -8.31 -15.89 0.04
C ILE A 23 -9.70 -15.33 0.40
N GLY A 24 -10.53 -16.12 1.08
CA GLY A 24 -11.87 -15.72 1.50
C GLY A 24 -11.87 -14.56 2.49
N SER A 25 -10.92 -14.55 3.45
CA SER A 25 -10.80 -13.44 4.41
C SER A 25 -10.41 -12.14 3.71
N TYR A 26 -9.44 -12.16 2.80
CA TYR A 26 -9.05 -10.96 2.06
C TYR A 26 -10.20 -10.35 1.24
N PHE A 27 -10.95 -11.16 0.49
CA PHE A 27 -12.09 -10.65 -0.28
C PHE A 27 -13.16 -10.04 0.62
N TYR A 28 -13.40 -10.65 1.78
CA TYR A 28 -14.38 -10.16 2.75
C TYR A 28 -13.93 -8.83 3.38
N GLU A 29 -12.69 -8.74 3.84
CA GLU A 29 -12.10 -7.52 4.42
C GLU A 29 -12.07 -6.38 3.40
N ARG A 30 -11.59 -6.65 2.18
CA ARG A 30 -11.61 -5.67 1.08
C ARG A 30 -13.02 -5.17 0.80
N HIS A 31 -14.01 -6.06 0.78
CA HIS A 31 -15.41 -5.68 0.55
C HIS A 31 -15.95 -4.78 1.68
N GLN A 32 -15.63 -5.09 2.93
CA GLN A 32 -16.04 -4.26 4.04
C GLN A 32 -15.36 -2.89 4.02
N LEU A 33 -14.04 -2.83 3.82
CA LEU A 33 -13.31 -1.57 3.72
C LEU A 33 -13.82 -0.72 2.55
N LYS A 34 -14.13 -1.34 1.40
CA LYS A 34 -14.77 -0.66 0.28
C LYS A 34 -16.11 -0.03 0.66
N ARG A 35 -16.95 -0.74 1.41
CA ARG A 35 -18.24 -0.21 1.87
C ARG A 35 -18.05 0.94 2.85
N TYR A 36 -17.14 0.77 3.80
CA TYR A 36 -16.80 1.81 4.78
C TYR A 36 -16.36 3.10 4.08
N LEU A 37 -15.47 3.01 3.07
CA LEU A 37 -15.07 4.18 2.28
C LEU A 37 -16.25 4.79 1.51
N ALA A 38 -17.07 3.96 0.86
CA ALA A 38 -18.23 4.45 0.10
C ALA A 38 -19.28 5.13 0.98
N ASP A 39 -19.51 4.65 2.21
CA ASP A 39 -20.41 5.25 3.19
C ASP A 39 -19.90 6.64 3.67
N ASN A 40 -18.62 6.95 3.42
CA ASN A 40 -17.98 8.24 3.71
C ASN A 40 -17.66 9.04 2.43
N ASP A 41 -18.32 8.74 1.29
CA ASP A 41 -18.12 9.40 -0.01
C ASP A 41 -16.70 9.31 -0.59
N PHE A 42 -15.94 8.29 -0.16
CA PHE A 42 -14.61 7.99 -0.67
C PHE A 42 -14.62 6.76 -1.60
N HIS A 43 -13.60 6.67 -2.44
CA HIS A 43 -13.33 5.48 -3.25
C HIS A 43 -11.84 5.16 -3.26
N ALA A 44 -11.52 3.87 -3.17
CA ALA A 44 -10.15 3.39 -3.19
C ALA A 44 -9.59 3.35 -4.61
N TYR A 45 -8.35 3.81 -4.76
CA TYR A 45 -7.50 3.53 -5.92
C TYR A 45 -7.06 2.07 -5.91
N GLU A 46 -6.52 1.63 -4.77
CA GLU A 46 -5.96 0.29 -4.59
C GLU A 46 -6.23 -0.27 -3.20
N TYR A 47 -5.96 -1.58 -3.06
CA TYR A 47 -6.06 -2.29 -1.79
C TYR A 47 -4.80 -3.14 -1.62
N HIS A 48 -4.28 -3.19 -0.39
CA HIS A 48 -3.13 -3.99 -0.04
C HIS A 48 -3.43 -4.82 1.20
N LYS A 49 -3.12 -6.11 1.17
CA LYS A 49 -3.29 -7.01 2.32
C LYS A 49 -1.93 -7.21 2.98
N THR A 50 -1.83 -6.84 4.24
CA THR A 50 -0.72 -7.22 5.12
C THR A 50 -1.14 -8.39 6.00
N ASP A 51 -0.22 -8.90 6.81
CA ASP A 51 -0.52 -9.95 7.78
C ASP A 51 -1.54 -9.49 8.83
N ASP A 52 -1.48 -8.21 9.24
CA ASP A 52 -2.27 -7.66 10.34
C ASP A 52 -3.50 -6.84 9.89
N ALA A 53 -3.51 -6.34 8.65
CA ALA A 53 -4.55 -5.43 8.19
C ALA A 53 -4.85 -5.53 6.68
N THR A 54 -5.99 -4.98 6.28
CA THR A 54 -6.25 -4.61 4.88
C THR A 54 -6.21 -3.10 4.77
N LEU A 55 -5.38 -2.59 3.86
CA LEU A 55 -5.17 -1.18 3.58
C LEU A 55 -5.88 -0.77 2.29
N ALA A 56 -6.26 0.50 2.21
CA ALA A 56 -6.75 1.12 0.99
C ALA A 56 -6.20 2.54 0.85
N LEU A 57 -5.57 2.83 -0.29
CA LEU A 57 -5.27 4.19 -0.71
C LEU A 57 -6.49 4.71 -1.44
N PHE A 58 -7.00 5.87 -1.05
CA PHE A 58 -8.29 6.36 -1.52
C PHE A 58 -8.29 7.87 -1.76
N THR A 59 -9.35 8.32 -2.42
CA THR A 59 -9.62 9.73 -2.66
C THR A 59 -11.12 10.04 -2.53
N ASN A 60 -11.46 11.33 -2.54
CA ASN A 60 -12.81 11.81 -2.69
C ASN A 60 -13.20 11.88 -4.17
N LYS A 61 -14.48 12.18 -4.45
CA LYS A 61 -15.02 12.27 -5.81
C LYS A 61 -14.24 13.24 -6.73
N ASP A 62 -13.74 14.33 -6.16
CA ASP A 62 -13.09 15.40 -6.93
C ASP A 62 -11.57 15.21 -7.08
N GLY A 63 -10.98 14.17 -6.47
CA GLY A 63 -9.56 13.87 -6.58
C GLY A 63 -8.63 14.78 -5.77
N THR A 64 -9.20 15.67 -4.95
CA THR A 64 -8.49 16.72 -4.20
C THR A 64 -8.01 16.28 -2.82
N MET A 65 -8.20 15.01 -2.47
CA MET A 65 -7.72 14.43 -1.23
C MET A 65 -6.98 13.12 -1.50
N LEU A 66 -5.95 12.86 -0.73
CA LEU A 66 -5.31 11.55 -0.64
C LEU A 66 -5.53 11.03 0.77
N GLY A 67 -6.03 9.80 0.86
CA GLY A 67 -6.26 9.14 2.14
C GLY A 67 -5.70 7.73 2.17
N LEU A 68 -5.38 7.28 3.37
CA LEU A 68 -4.98 5.92 3.65
C LEU A 68 -5.86 5.38 4.76
N ALA A 69 -6.62 4.33 4.43
CA ALA A 69 -7.52 3.66 5.35
C ALA A 69 -7.00 2.27 5.69
N GLU A 70 -7.33 1.83 6.89
CA GLU A 70 -6.96 0.55 7.44
C GLU A 70 -8.20 -0.15 8.01
N MET A 71 -8.27 -1.44 7.77
CA MET A 71 -9.15 -2.37 8.47
C MET A 71 -8.27 -3.42 9.15
N SER A 72 -8.24 -3.41 10.48
CA SER A 72 -7.51 -4.37 11.31
C SER A 72 -8.46 -5.05 12.30
N VAL A 73 -7.90 -5.87 13.20
CA VAL A 73 -8.68 -6.49 14.29
C VAL A 73 -9.28 -5.46 15.25
N ASP A 74 -8.67 -4.28 15.36
CA ASP A 74 -9.10 -3.21 16.27
C ASP A 74 -10.21 -2.34 15.66
N GLY A 75 -10.47 -2.47 14.35
CA GLY A 75 -11.57 -1.82 13.67
C GLY A 75 -11.15 -1.10 12.39
N TYR A 76 -11.80 0.04 12.13
CA TYR A 76 -11.58 0.88 10.96
C TYR A 76 -10.98 2.22 11.37
N GLY A 77 -9.98 2.68 10.62
CA GLY A 77 -9.41 4.00 10.75
C GLY A 77 -8.97 4.55 9.40
N TYR A 78 -8.91 5.88 9.28
CA TYR A 78 -8.32 6.52 8.12
C TYR A 78 -7.72 7.87 8.46
N GLY A 79 -6.72 8.28 7.68
CA GLY A 79 -6.23 9.66 7.62
C GLY A 79 -6.41 10.22 6.21
N THR A 80 -6.44 11.54 6.10
CA THR A 80 -6.50 12.26 4.81
C THR A 80 -5.61 13.48 4.82
N ILE A 81 -5.07 13.82 3.65
CA ILE A 81 -4.45 15.11 3.34
C ILE A 81 -5.16 15.76 2.16
N GLU A 82 -5.09 17.09 2.07
CA GLU A 82 -5.44 17.81 0.85
C GLU A 82 -4.28 17.68 -0.15
N THR A 83 -4.62 17.53 -1.43
CA THR A 83 -3.62 17.42 -2.51
C THR A 83 -3.54 18.72 -3.30
N LEU A 84 -2.35 19.00 -3.83
CA LEU A 84 -2.10 20.18 -4.65
C LEU A 84 -1.72 19.74 -6.06
N ASP A 85 -2.47 20.19 -7.06
CA ASP A 85 -2.22 19.85 -8.49
C ASP A 85 -0.82 20.23 -9.00
N VAL A 86 -0.10 21.08 -8.26
CA VAL A 86 1.25 21.51 -8.63
C VAL A 86 2.32 20.49 -8.26
N ASP A 87 2.07 19.63 -7.27
CA ASP A 87 3.07 18.72 -6.74
C ASP A 87 3.32 17.54 -7.69
N PRO A 88 4.58 17.10 -7.83
CA PRO A 88 4.92 16.00 -8.74
C PRO A 88 4.32 14.66 -8.28
N PHE A 89 4.16 14.51 -6.97
CA PHE A 89 3.48 13.39 -6.34
C PHE A 89 2.91 13.84 -4.98
N ASP A 90 1.83 13.20 -4.55
CA ASP A 90 1.27 13.34 -3.21
C ASP A 90 1.68 12.15 -2.35
N TYR A 91 1.71 12.35 -1.03
CA TYR A 91 2.00 11.28 -0.08
C TYR A 91 1.15 11.41 1.19
N ILE A 92 0.83 10.28 1.81
CA ILE A 92 0.25 10.24 3.15
C ILE A 92 0.95 9.19 3.98
N TYR A 93 1.45 9.61 5.14
CA TYR A 93 2.04 8.71 6.12
C TYR A 93 1.00 8.37 7.19
N SER A 94 0.81 7.08 7.45
CA SER A 94 0.03 6.57 8.56
C SER A 94 0.89 5.65 9.41
N SER A 95 0.69 5.68 10.73
CA SER A 95 1.39 4.76 11.62
C SER A 95 0.57 4.44 12.85
N ASP A 96 0.68 3.20 13.30
CA ASP A 96 0.18 2.74 14.58
C ASP A 96 1.36 2.43 15.54
N GLU A 97 1.18 1.57 16.54
CA GLU A 97 2.26 1.17 17.47
C GLU A 97 3.31 0.24 16.84
N SER A 98 2.94 -0.55 15.82
CA SER A 98 3.74 -1.62 15.23
C SER A 98 4.02 -1.44 13.74
N ASN A 99 3.16 -0.72 13.03
CA ASN A 99 3.14 -0.61 11.57
C ASN A 99 3.30 0.83 11.11
N ASN A 100 3.91 0.97 9.94
CA ASN A 100 4.20 2.25 9.32
C ASN A 100 3.91 2.11 7.84
N TYR A 101 2.98 2.92 7.34
CA TYR A 101 2.54 2.85 5.96
C TYR A 101 2.67 4.19 5.28
N LEU A 102 3.13 4.17 4.04
CA LEU A 102 3.24 5.33 3.18
C LEU A 102 2.41 5.09 1.92
N GLY A 103 1.36 5.90 1.76
CA GLY A 103 0.59 5.98 0.54
C GLY A 103 1.20 7.02 -0.39
N ILE A 104 1.38 6.69 -1.68
CA ILE A 104 1.93 7.58 -2.70
C ILE A 104 0.97 7.65 -3.89
N ARG A 105 0.77 8.86 -4.43
CA ARG A 105 0.11 9.09 -5.72
C ARG A 105 1.01 9.91 -6.63
N LEU A 106 1.44 9.33 -7.74
CA LEU A 106 2.29 9.95 -8.76
C LEU A 106 1.42 10.79 -9.72
N ASN A 107 1.51 12.11 -9.62
CA ASN A 107 0.65 13.01 -10.40
C ASN A 107 1.19 13.27 -11.81
N LYS A 108 2.50 13.13 -12.00
CA LYS A 108 3.19 13.47 -13.26
C LYS A 108 4.09 12.32 -13.72
N GLN A 109 3.85 11.89 -14.97
CA GLN A 109 4.69 10.91 -15.67
C GLN A 109 5.07 9.67 -14.83
N PRO A 110 4.10 8.97 -14.22
CA PRO A 110 4.37 7.79 -13.39
C PRO A 110 5.21 6.72 -14.10
N GLN A 111 5.11 6.61 -15.42
CA GLN A 111 5.92 5.72 -16.25
C GLN A 111 7.44 6.00 -16.20
N ASN A 112 7.84 7.21 -15.80
CA ASN A 112 9.25 7.58 -15.67
C ASN A 112 9.80 7.29 -14.27
N VAL A 113 8.93 7.08 -13.27
CA VAL A 113 9.31 6.85 -11.88
C VAL A 113 9.47 5.35 -11.62
N ALA A 114 10.69 4.91 -11.37
CA ALA A 114 11.01 3.52 -11.07
C ALA A 114 11.07 3.24 -9.56
N TYR A 115 11.58 4.17 -8.77
CA TYR A 115 11.81 3.97 -7.33
C TYR A 115 11.27 5.12 -6.49
N LEU A 116 10.95 4.80 -5.25
CA LEU A 116 10.86 5.75 -4.15
C LEU A 116 12.05 5.54 -3.23
N ARG A 117 12.78 6.60 -2.90
CA ARG A 117 13.82 6.61 -1.87
C ARG A 117 13.36 7.46 -0.70
N ILE A 118 13.59 6.94 0.49
CA ILE A 118 13.22 7.54 1.76
C ILE A 118 14.50 7.71 2.56
N ILE A 119 14.80 8.95 2.95
CA ILE A 119 16.04 9.30 3.64
C ILE A 119 15.68 10.10 4.90
N GLY A 120 16.12 9.64 6.06
CA GLY A 120 16.05 10.37 7.32
C GLY A 120 17.02 9.78 8.34
N ASP A 121 17.12 10.39 9.51
CA ASP A 121 18.13 10.04 10.51
C ASP A 121 18.14 8.55 10.93
N ARG A 122 16.98 7.88 10.86
CA ARG A 122 16.80 6.47 11.25
C ARG A 122 16.20 5.61 10.16
N ILE A 123 16.02 6.15 8.96
CA ILE A 123 15.40 5.45 7.83
C ILE A 123 16.18 5.73 6.56
N GLN A 124 16.63 4.67 5.91
CA GLN A 124 17.22 4.75 4.59
C GLN A 124 16.72 3.55 3.80
N GLU A 125 15.65 3.77 3.04
CA GLU A 125 14.94 2.72 2.32
C GLU A 125 14.76 3.12 0.85
N GLN A 126 14.78 2.13 -0.04
CA GLN A 126 14.46 2.29 -1.45
C GLN A 126 13.46 1.21 -1.84
N HIS A 127 12.34 1.64 -2.40
CA HIS A 127 11.22 0.79 -2.80
C HIS A 127 11.03 0.87 -4.31
N ILE A 128 10.77 -0.26 -4.94
CA ILE A 128 10.47 -0.32 -6.38
C ILE A 128 9.00 0.07 -6.53
N LEU A 129 8.72 1.11 -7.32
CA LEU A 129 7.35 1.51 -7.67
C LEU A 129 6.95 0.89 -9.00
N ASN A 130 7.71 1.17 -10.06
CA ASN A 130 7.46 0.65 -11.40
C ASN A 130 8.73 0.05 -12.00
N ARG A 131 8.57 -1.00 -12.82
CA ARG A 131 9.67 -1.58 -13.60
C ARG A 131 9.41 -1.29 -15.07
N THR A 132 10.40 -0.80 -15.82
CA THR A 132 10.20 -0.55 -17.26
C THR A 132 10.15 -1.79 -18.13
N GLU A 133 10.54 -2.94 -17.58
CA GLU A 133 10.30 -4.22 -18.23
C GLU A 133 8.81 -4.57 -18.26
N ASP A 134 8.00 -3.93 -17.40
CA ASP A 134 6.56 -4.03 -17.41
C ASP A 134 5.96 -2.92 -18.30
N SER A 135 5.04 -3.30 -19.19
CA SER A 135 4.32 -2.34 -20.04
C SER A 135 3.28 -1.52 -19.27
N ASP A 136 2.91 -2.00 -18.09
CA ASP A 136 1.91 -1.39 -17.20
C ASP A 136 2.64 -0.76 -16.01
N TYR A 137 2.35 0.52 -15.76
CA TYR A 137 2.81 1.27 -14.59
C TYR A 137 1.61 1.56 -13.67
N ALA A 138 1.89 1.69 -12.38
CA ALA A 138 0.94 2.16 -11.39
C ALA A 138 1.27 3.60 -10.98
N ASP A 139 0.23 4.42 -10.90
CA ASP A 139 0.27 5.78 -10.40
C ASP A 139 0.08 5.84 -8.88
N THR A 140 -0.43 4.78 -8.25
CA THR A 140 -0.60 4.69 -6.79
C THR A 140 0.19 3.54 -6.19
N HIS A 141 0.74 3.77 -5.00
CA HIS A 141 1.47 2.74 -4.24
C HIS A 141 1.17 2.82 -2.73
N ILE A 142 1.05 1.67 -2.08
CA ILE A 142 1.10 1.53 -0.62
C ILE A 142 2.39 0.82 -0.24
N ILE A 143 3.19 1.45 0.63
CA ILE A 143 4.51 0.98 1.03
C ILE A 143 4.53 0.76 2.53
N GLU A 144 4.98 -0.41 2.96
CA GLU A 144 5.27 -0.70 4.35
C GLU A 144 6.71 -0.28 4.69
N LEU A 145 6.84 0.54 5.74
CA LEU A 145 8.13 1.03 6.22
C LEU A 145 8.58 0.21 7.42
N ARG A 146 9.86 -0.16 7.44
CA ARG A 146 10.41 -0.96 8.55
C ARG A 146 10.59 -0.14 9.82
N ASN A 147 10.85 1.16 9.66
CA ASN A 147 11.07 2.08 10.76
C ASN A 147 10.12 3.27 10.65
N ARG A 148 9.66 3.77 11.81
CA ARG A 148 8.95 5.05 11.90
C ARG A 148 9.92 6.20 11.59
N PRO A 149 9.62 7.10 10.65
CA PRO A 149 10.33 8.37 10.50
C PRO A 149 10.18 9.20 11.79
N THR A 150 11.28 9.74 12.32
CA THR A 150 11.30 10.41 13.64
C THR A 150 11.41 11.92 13.58
N SER A 151 12.11 12.47 12.58
CA SER A 151 12.25 13.90 12.30
C SER A 151 13.01 14.07 10.98
N ASP A 152 12.75 15.16 10.26
CA ASP A 152 13.42 15.61 9.03
C ASP A 152 13.74 14.47 8.06
N TRP A 153 12.81 14.18 7.17
CA TRP A 153 12.98 13.11 6.19
C TRP A 153 12.59 13.56 4.79
N ILE A 154 13.21 12.91 3.81
CA ILE A 154 13.12 13.27 2.40
C ILE A 154 12.51 12.09 1.65
N LEU A 155 11.49 12.39 0.84
CA LEU A 155 10.94 11.49 -0.15
C LEU A 155 11.45 11.88 -1.52
N GLN A 156 12.05 10.94 -2.24
CA GLN A 156 12.56 11.14 -3.60
C GLN A 156 11.96 10.11 -4.54
N THR A 157 11.43 10.57 -5.67
CA THR A 157 11.14 9.71 -6.82
C THR A 157 12.38 9.62 -7.69
N LEU A 158 12.67 8.42 -8.21
CA LEU A 158 13.85 8.20 -9.05
C LEU A 158 13.51 7.49 -10.34
N ASP A 159 14.28 7.79 -11.38
CA ASP A 159 14.25 7.06 -12.63
C ASP A 159 14.95 5.69 -12.52
N GLN A 160 14.98 4.98 -13.63
CA GLN A 160 15.64 3.68 -13.78
C GLN A 160 17.14 3.66 -13.47
N ASN A 161 17.80 4.79 -13.65
CA ASN A 161 19.22 4.96 -13.44
C ASN A 161 19.51 5.50 -12.03
N GLU A 162 18.51 5.48 -11.15
CA GLU A 162 18.53 6.05 -9.80
C GLU A 162 18.82 7.56 -9.77
N GLN A 163 18.50 8.28 -10.84
CA GLN A 163 18.54 9.74 -10.87
C GLN A 163 17.28 10.29 -10.22
N VAL A 164 17.44 11.28 -9.34
CA VAL A 164 16.33 11.96 -8.68
C VAL A 164 15.51 12.73 -9.71
N LEU A 165 14.21 12.45 -9.75
CA LEU A 165 13.24 13.17 -10.57
C LEU A 165 12.61 14.30 -9.77
N ASP A 166 12.08 13.97 -8.58
CA ASP A 166 11.45 14.92 -7.67
C ASP A 166 11.82 14.61 -6.22
N SER A 167 11.68 15.62 -5.35
CA SER A 167 12.03 15.54 -3.93
C SER A 167 11.06 16.36 -3.09
N ILE A 168 10.64 15.82 -1.95
CA ILE A 168 9.84 16.52 -0.93
C ILE A 168 10.57 16.38 0.41
N ASP A 169 10.80 17.50 1.09
CA ASP A 169 11.39 17.58 2.43
C ASP A 169 10.27 17.71 3.49
N LEU A 170 10.31 16.88 4.54
CA LEU A 170 9.25 16.69 5.53
C LEU A 170 9.69 16.87 6.98
#